data_AF-A0A059F4F4-F1
#
_entry.id   AF-A0A059F4F4-F1
#
_cell.length_a   1.000
_cell.length_b   1.000
_cell.length_c   1.000
_cell.angle_alpha   90.00
_cell.angle_beta   90.00
_cell.angle_gamma   90.00
#
_symmetry.space_group_name_H-M   'P 1'
#
loop_
_entity.id
_entity.type
_entity.pdbx_description
1 polymer ?
#
loop_
_entity_poly.entity_id
_entity_poly.type
_entity_poly.pdbx_seq_one_letter_code
_entity_poly.pdbx_strand_id
1 'polypeptide(L)'
;METSETGIFTILFGFMFFIMGFLLFSDKAMILAGNILIIAGVIIYNRGSFSLFISRSKIKGTTLFILGLAFMVKKAVFFGFIIEMIGILLIISERIPSFKSILRRIFLKLFKIIK
;
A
#
# COMPACT_ATOMS: atom_id res chain seq x y z
N MET A 1 -22.13 1.69 -13.48
CA MET A 1 -21.10 1.71 -12.43
C MET A 1 -20.44 3.06 -12.45
N GLU A 2 -20.48 3.77 -11.33
CA GLU A 2 -19.71 4.99 -11.15
C GLU A 2 -18.21 4.62 -11.22
N THR A 3 -17.37 5.47 -11.84
CA THR A 3 -15.92 5.19 -11.96
C THR A 3 -15.25 4.90 -10.61
N SER A 4 -15.77 5.49 -9.54
CA SER A 4 -15.32 5.25 -8.17
C SER A 4 -15.53 3.82 -7.70
N GLU A 5 -16.67 3.20 -8.02
CA GLU A 5 -17.00 1.82 -7.63
C GLU A 5 -16.05 0.84 -8.33
N THR A 6 -15.84 1.02 -9.64
CA THR A 6 -14.88 0.23 -10.42
C THR A 6 -13.46 0.33 -9.84
N GLY A 7 -13.06 1.52 -9.37
CA GLY A 7 -11.79 1.70 -8.68
C GLY A 7 -11.68 0.88 -7.39
N ILE A 8 -12.73 0.89 -6.55
CA ILE A 8 -12.77 0.10 -5.30
C ILE A 8 -12.67 -1.41 -5.60
N PHE A 9 -13.43 -1.91 -6.57
CA PHE A 9 -13.35 -3.32 -6.97
C PHE A 9 -11.96 -3.69 -7.48
N THR A 10 -11.33 -2.81 -8.24
CA THR A 10 -9.97 -3.04 -8.77
C THR A 10 -8.92 -3.08 -7.64
N ILE A 11 -9.05 -2.20 -6.63
CA ILE A 11 -8.19 -2.24 -5.42
C ILE A 11 -8.37 -3.56 -4.68
N LEU A 12 -9.62 -3.98 -4.43
CA LEU A 12 -9.93 -5.23 -3.74
C LEU A 12 -9.38 -6.45 -4.50
N PHE A 13 -9.52 -6.45 -5.83
CA PHE A 13 -9.00 -7.50 -6.68
C PHE A 13 -7.46 -7.55 -6.67
N GLY A 14 -6.80 -6.39 -6.66
CA GLY A 14 -5.37 -6.29 -6.47
C GLY A 14 -4.89 -6.83 -5.12
N PHE A 15 -5.59 -6.51 -4.03
CA PHE A 15 -5.32 -7.09 -2.71
C PHE A 15 -5.47 -8.62 -2.70
N MET A 16 -6.47 -9.16 -3.40
CA MET A 16 -6.65 -10.61 -3.54
C MET A 16 -5.45 -11.25 -4.24
N PHE A 17 -5.01 -10.69 -5.38
CA PHE A 17 -3.82 -11.17 -6.10
C PHE A 17 -2.54 -11.05 -5.27
N PHE A 18 -2.41 -9.97 -4.51
CA PHE A 18 -1.29 -9.74 -3.61
C PHE A 18 -1.22 -10.82 -2.51
N ILE A 19 -2.33 -11.08 -1.82
CA ILE A 19 -2.43 -12.10 -0.76
C ILE A 19 -2.19 -13.49 -1.36
N MET A 20 -2.77 -13.77 -2.52
CA MET A 20 -2.62 -15.06 -3.20
C MET A 20 -1.16 -15.29 -3.62
N GLY A 21 -0.47 -14.28 -4.14
CA GLY A 21 0.96 -14.35 -4.45
C GLY A 21 1.83 -14.56 -3.20
N PHE A 22 1.45 -13.97 -2.07
CA PHE A 22 2.10 -14.26 -0.79
C PHE A 22 1.91 -15.72 -0.35
N LEU A 23 0.68 -16.26 -0.45
CA LEU A 23 0.35 -17.64 -0.10
C LEU A 23 1.03 -18.68 -1.02
N LEU A 24 1.23 -18.36 -2.29
CA LEU A 24 1.92 -19.19 -3.29
C LEU A 24 3.46 -19.16 -3.16
N PHE A 25 3.97 -19.22 -1.93
CA PHE A 25 5.40 -19.14 -1.62
C PHE A 25 6.10 -17.89 -2.17
N SER A 26 5.42 -16.74 -2.10
CA SER A 26 5.95 -15.47 -2.59
C SER A 26 6.22 -15.48 -4.10
N ASP A 27 5.24 -15.94 -4.89
CA ASP A 27 5.27 -15.79 -6.34
C ASP A 27 5.36 -14.29 -6.69
N LYS A 28 6.52 -13.90 -7.22
CA LYS A 28 6.83 -12.50 -7.50
C LYS A 28 5.90 -11.92 -8.55
N ALA A 29 5.44 -12.72 -9.52
CA ALA A 29 4.60 -12.22 -10.59
C ALA A 29 3.20 -11.89 -10.06
N MET A 30 2.61 -12.75 -9.22
CA MET A 30 1.31 -12.48 -8.61
C MET A 30 1.33 -11.30 -7.64
N ILE A 31 2.39 -11.18 -6.83
CA ILE A 31 2.58 -10.03 -5.93
C ILE A 31 2.70 -8.72 -6.74
N LEU A 32 3.52 -8.72 -7.79
CA LEU A 32 3.70 -7.55 -8.64
C LEU A 32 2.40 -7.17 -9.37
N ALA A 33 1.67 -8.16 -9.88
CA ALA A 33 0.38 -7.97 -10.53
C ALA A 33 -0.66 -7.38 -9.56
N GLY A 34 -0.73 -7.90 -8.33
CA GLY A 34 -1.58 -7.35 -7.27
C GLY A 34 -1.28 -5.88 -6.98
N ASN A 35 -0.01 -5.51 -6.89
CA ASN A 35 0.42 -4.14 -6.66
C ASN A 35 0.07 -3.19 -7.81
N ILE A 36 0.25 -3.64 -9.05
CA ILE A 36 -0.15 -2.86 -10.24
C ILE A 36 -1.66 -2.62 -10.23
N LEU A 37 -2.46 -3.64 -9.90
CA LEU A 37 -3.90 -3.54 -9.78
C LEU A 37 -4.33 -2.57 -8.66
N ILE A 38 -3.68 -2.60 -7.50
CA ILE A 38 -3.94 -1.65 -6.41
C ILE A 38 -3.68 -0.21 -6.87
N ILE A 39 -2.54 0.05 -7.52
CA ILE A 39 -2.21 1.38 -8.05
C ILE A 39 -3.24 1.82 -9.09
N ALA A 40 -3.57 0.96 -10.05
CA ALA A 40 -4.56 1.24 -11.09
C ALA A 40 -5.94 1.55 -10.48
N GLY A 41 -6.37 0.75 -9.51
CA GLY A 41 -7.63 0.95 -8.81
C GLY A 41 -7.68 2.27 -8.03
N VAL A 42 -6.58 2.67 -7.37
CA VAL A 42 -6.47 3.98 -6.69
C VAL A 42 -6.54 5.14 -7.69
N ILE A 43 -5.92 5.01 -8.86
CA ILE A 43 -5.98 6.00 -9.93
C ILE A 43 -7.43 6.14 -10.43
N ILE A 44 -8.08 5.03 -10.73
CA ILE A 44 -9.47 4.99 -11.20
C ILE A 44 -10.42 5.59 -10.14
N TYR A 45 -10.26 5.20 -8.88
CA TYR A 45 -11.04 5.71 -7.75
C TYR A 45 -10.92 7.24 -7.60
N ASN A 46 -9.73 7.79 -7.81
CA ASN A 46 -9.46 9.22 -7.70
C ASN A 46 -9.62 9.99 -9.02
N ARG A 47 -10.50 9.50 -9.92
CA ARG A 47 -10.81 10.11 -11.24
C ARG A 47 -9.56 10.35 -12.10
N GLY A 48 -8.61 9.43 -12.09
CA GLY A 48 -7.39 9.50 -12.90
C GLY A 48 -6.29 10.41 -12.32
N SER A 49 -6.47 10.99 -11.13
CA SER A 49 -5.48 11.93 -10.60
C SER A 49 -4.38 11.23 -9.79
N PHE A 50 -3.16 11.28 -10.32
CA PHE A 50 -1.92 10.89 -9.63
C PHE A 50 -1.55 11.80 -8.44
N SER A 51 -2.33 12.85 -8.18
CA SER A 51 -2.10 13.79 -7.07
C SER A 51 -2.01 13.12 -5.68
N LEU A 52 -2.59 11.92 -5.54
CA LEU A 52 -2.48 11.10 -4.33
C LEU A 52 -1.08 10.55 -4.07
N PHE A 53 -0.25 10.33 -5.10
CA PHE A 53 1.11 9.80 -4.93
C PHE A 53 2.19 10.90 -5.04
N ILE A 54 1.87 12.03 -5.68
CA ILE A 54 2.85 13.07 -6.04
C ILE A 54 2.83 14.30 -5.09
N SER A 55 1.86 14.41 -4.19
CA SER A 55 1.82 15.52 -3.22
C SER A 55 3.04 15.50 -2.28
N ARG A 56 3.62 16.68 -1.99
CA ARG A 56 4.80 16.82 -1.12
C ARG A 56 4.61 16.23 0.28
N SER A 57 3.38 16.25 0.78
CA SER A 57 3.03 15.63 2.07
C SER A 57 3.11 14.09 2.03
N LYS A 58 2.92 13.51 0.83
CA LYS A 58 2.80 12.06 0.57
C LYS A 58 4.06 11.41 0.04
N ILE A 59 5.13 12.18 -0.15
CA ILE A 59 6.42 11.68 -0.65
C ILE A 59 6.90 10.54 0.25
N LYS A 60 6.90 10.70 1.58
CA LYS A 60 7.38 9.66 2.51
C LYS A 60 6.67 8.32 2.33
N GLY A 61 5.33 8.33 2.27
CA GLY A 61 4.54 7.12 2.07
C GLY A 61 4.77 6.49 0.70
N THR A 62 4.90 7.32 -0.34
CA THR A 62 5.19 6.86 -1.71
C THR A 62 6.60 6.28 -1.82
N THR A 63 7.60 6.86 -1.14
CA THR A 63 8.95 6.30 -1.11
C THR A 63 8.98 4.94 -0.42
N LEU A 64 8.26 4.80 0.71
CA LEU A 64 8.10 3.53 1.41
C LEU A 64 7.37 2.49 0.55
N PHE A 65 6.30 2.87 -0.15
CA PHE A 65 5.61 1.98 -1.09
C PHE A 65 6.55 1.46 -2.19
N ILE A 66 7.31 2.35 -2.83
CA ILE A 66 8.29 1.99 -3.88
C ILE A 66 9.44 1.14 -3.31
N LEU A 67 9.93 1.48 -2.11
CA LEU A 67 10.94 0.68 -1.41
C LEU A 67 10.43 -0.73 -1.12
N GLY A 68 9.19 -0.87 -0.64
CA GLY A 68 8.54 -2.16 -0.38
C GLY A 68 8.52 -3.03 -1.64
N LEU A 69 8.07 -2.47 -2.75
CA LEU A 69 8.13 -3.08 -4.09
C LEU A 69 9.54 -3.53 -4.47
N ALA A 70 10.55 -2.67 -4.26
CA ALA A 70 11.95 -3.00 -4.56
C ALA A 70 12.48 -4.16 -3.69
N PHE A 71 12.09 -4.22 -2.41
CA PHE A 71 12.44 -5.32 -1.51
C PHE A 71 11.76 -6.64 -1.91
N MET A 72 10.52 -6.60 -2.38
CA MET A 72 9.81 -7.79 -2.88
C MET A 72 10.50 -8.42 -4.09
N VAL A 73 11.01 -7.61 -5.01
CA VAL A 73 11.76 -8.12 -6.18
C VAL A 73 13.06 -8.85 -5.74
N LYS A 74 13.73 -8.39 -4.68
CA LYS A 74 15.04 -8.87 -4.20
C LYS A 74 15.00 -10.12 -3.30
N LYS A 75 13.93 -10.93 -3.34
CA LYS A 75 13.70 -12.11 -2.47
C LYS A 75 13.39 -11.78 -0.99
N ALA A 76 13.34 -10.52 -0.60
CA ALA A 76 12.95 -10.09 0.74
C ALA A 76 11.45 -9.77 0.79
N VAL A 77 10.61 -10.68 0.29
CA VAL A 77 9.18 -10.45 0.04
C VAL A 77 8.41 -10.10 1.32
N PHE A 78 8.68 -10.80 2.42
CA PHE A 78 8.04 -10.52 3.70
C PHE A 78 8.35 -9.11 4.22
N PHE A 79 9.62 -8.69 4.17
CA PHE A 79 10.02 -7.34 4.58
C PHE A 79 9.47 -6.28 3.63
N GLY A 80 9.51 -6.54 2.32
CA GLY A 80 8.92 -5.68 1.32
C GLY A 80 7.43 -5.44 1.57
N PHE A 81 6.68 -6.48 1.94
CA PHE A 81 5.25 -6.38 2.28
C PHE A 81 4.99 -5.47 3.47
N ILE A 82 5.74 -5.64 4.56
CA ILE A 82 5.59 -4.78 5.74
C ILE A 82 5.87 -3.33 5.37
N ILE A 83 6.94 -3.07 4.62
CA ILE A 83 7.33 -1.73 4.18
C ILE A 83 6.24 -1.12 3.28
N GLU A 84 5.71 -1.90 2.34
CA GLU A 84 4.68 -1.46 1.42
C GLU A 84 3.37 -1.10 2.14
N MET A 85 2.93 -1.95 3.07
CA MET A 85 1.76 -1.70 3.91
C MET A 85 1.92 -0.41 4.73
N ILE A 86 3.10 -0.17 5.29
CA ILE A 86 3.42 1.09 5.99
C ILE A 86 3.33 2.28 5.02
N GLY A 87 3.83 2.14 3.80
CA GLY A 87 3.74 3.16 2.75
C GLY A 87 2.30 3.54 2.41
N ILE A 88 1.45 2.54 2.16
CA ILE A 88 0.01 2.73 1.89
C ILE A 88 -0.68 3.40 3.07
N LEU A 89 -0.42 2.95 4.30
CA LEU A 89 -0.99 3.55 5.50
C LEU A 89 -0.61 5.02 5.66
N LEU A 90 0.64 5.40 5.34
CA LEU A 90 1.08 6.80 5.37
C LEU A 90 0.41 7.65 4.28
N ILE A 91 0.19 7.11 3.08
CA ILE A 91 -0.52 7.80 1.99
C ILE A 91 -1.99 8.05 2.36
N ILE A 92 -2.63 7.08 3.03
CA ILE A 92 -4.05 7.13 3.45
C ILE A 92 -4.24 7.96 4.73
N SER A 93 -3.26 7.96 5.65
CA SER A 93 -3.35 8.67 6.93
C SER A 93 -3.60 10.18 6.80
N GLU A 94 -3.31 10.78 5.65
CA GLU A 94 -3.60 12.20 5.39
C GLU A 94 -5.03 12.46 4.93
N ARG A 95 -5.70 11.44 4.37
CA ARG A 95 -7.12 11.51 3.98
C ARG A 95 -8.03 11.17 5.16
N ILE A 96 -7.56 10.38 6.12
CA ILE A 96 -8.36 9.90 7.26
C ILE A 96 -7.65 10.29 8.58
N PRO A 97 -7.98 11.44 9.19
CA PRO A 97 -7.34 11.89 10.43
C PRO A 97 -7.47 10.89 11.60
N SER A 98 -8.54 10.08 11.61
CA SER A 98 -8.74 8.99 12.58
C SER A 98 -7.61 7.96 12.54
N PHE A 99 -7.10 7.62 11.34
CA PHE A 99 -6.00 6.67 11.17
C PHE A 99 -4.67 7.19 11.71
N LYS A 100 -4.43 8.51 11.63
CA LYS A 100 -3.20 9.15 12.14
C LYS A 100 -3.07 8.96 13.66
N SER A 101 -4.19 9.02 14.38
CA SER A 101 -4.25 8.80 15.82
C SER A 101 -3.97 7.34 16.22
N ILE A 102 -4.41 6.38 15.39
CA ILE A 102 -4.24 4.95 15.59
C ILE A 102 -2.81 4.54 15.26
N LEU A 103 -2.29 4.98 14.11
CA LEU A 103 -0.91 4.71 13.68
C LEU A 103 0.10 5.25 14.70
N ARG A 104 -0.13 6.48 15.22
CA ARG A 104 0.73 7.05 16.27
C ARG A 104 0.69 6.22 17.56
N ARG A 105 -0.47 5.70 17.97
CA ARG A 105 -0.58 4.82 19.15
C ARG A 105 0.14 3.48 18.94
N ILE A 106 -0.01 2.86 17.78
CA ILE A 106 0.63 1.57 17.46
C ILE A 106 2.14 1.73 17.35
N PHE A 107 2.60 2.75 16.62
CA PHE A 107 4.03 3.04 16.46
C PHE A 107 4.69 3.35 17.80
N LEU A 108 4.07 4.17 18.66
CA LEU A 108 4.59 4.46 20.00
C LEU A 108 4.57 3.24 20.93
N LYS A 109 3.56 2.36 20.83
CA LYS A 109 3.52 1.10 21.60
C LYS A 109 4.64 0.14 21.17
N LEU A 110 4.85 -0.01 19.86
CA LEU A 110 5.93 -0.86 19.33
C LEU A 110 7.31 -0.36 19.77
N PHE A 111 7.56 0.95 19.70
CA PHE A 111 8.83 1.53 20.13
C PHE A 111 9.09 1.40 21.64
N LYS A 112 8.01 1.35 22.44
CA LYS A 112 8.08 1.17 23.89
C LYS A 112 8.25 -0.30 24.32
N ILE A 113 7.93 -1.26 23.44
CA ILE A 113 8.15 -2.70 23.67
C ILE A 113 9.60 -3.12 23.34
N ILE A 114 10.28 -2.36 22.48
CA ILE A 114 11.65 -2.64 22.03
C ILE A 114 12.71 -2.00 22.97
N LYS A 115 12.29 -1.21 23.97
CA LYS A 115 13.15 -0.64 25.01
C LYS A 115 12.87 -1.31 26.35
#